data_AF-A0A5E4C2I5-F1
#
_entry.id   AF-A0A5E4C2I5-F1
#
_cell.length_a   1.000
_cell.length_b   1.000
_cell.length_c   1.000
_cell.angle_alpha   90.00
_cell.angle_beta   90.00
_cell.angle_gamma   90.00
#
_symmetry.space_group_name_H-M   'P 1'
#
loop_
_entity.id
_entity.type
_entity.pdbx_description
1 polymer ?
#
loop_
_entity_poly.entity_id
_entity_poly.type
_entity_poly.pdbx_seq_one_letter_code
_entity_poly.pdbx_strand_id
1 'polypeptide(L)'
;IEKMVNDVEKFAEEDKRLKECTDTRNELESYAYTLKYQIGDKEKLGGKLSSEDKETMEKAVEEKIEWLETTKKLTLKTSKLKRRN
;
A
#
# COMPACT_ATOMS: atom_id res chain seq x y z
N ILE A 1 -15.69 -18.40 29.14
CA ILE A 1 -14.59 -17.45 29.45
C ILE A 1 -13.39 -17.73 28.55
N GLU A 2 -12.91 -18.97 28.46
CA GLU A 2 -11.79 -19.35 27.56
C GLU A 2 -11.98 -18.98 26.07
N LYS A 3 -13.18 -19.18 25.50
CA LYS A 3 -13.47 -18.72 24.12
C LYS A 3 -13.32 -17.21 23.94
N MET A 4 -13.72 -16.44 24.96
CA MET A 4 -13.69 -14.99 24.92
C MET A 4 -12.26 -14.44 25.06
N VAL A 5 -11.40 -15.14 25.80
CA VAL A 5 -9.97 -14.80 25.92
C VAL A 5 -9.22 -15.10 24.61
N ASN A 6 -9.45 -16.28 24.01
CA ASN A 6 -8.88 -16.64 22.71
C ASN A 6 -9.31 -15.69 21.58
N ASP A 7 -10.57 -15.27 21.57
CA ASP A 7 -11.07 -14.32 20.57
C ASP A 7 -10.39 -12.95 20.74
N VAL A 8 -10.20 -12.47 21.98
CA VAL A 8 -9.51 -11.20 22.25
C VAL A 8 -8.04 -11.23 21.80
N GLU A 9 -7.31 -12.31 22.09
CA GLU A 9 -5.92 -12.46 21.64
C GLU A 9 -5.82 -12.51 20.10
N LYS A 10 -6.70 -13.26 19.46
CA LYS A 10 -6.76 -13.34 17.99
C LYS A 10 -7.08 -11.99 17.36
N PHE A 11 -8.01 -11.23 17.94
CA PHE A 11 -8.33 -9.89 17.46
C PHE A 11 -7.18 -8.90 17.66
N ALA A 12 -6.47 -8.98 18.79
CA ALA A 12 -5.30 -8.15 19.04
C ALA A 12 -4.15 -8.44 18.04
N GLU A 13 -3.94 -9.71 17.70
CA GLU A 13 -2.94 -10.11 16.71
C GLU A 13 -3.34 -9.66 15.28
N GLU A 14 -4.62 -9.83 14.91
CA GLU A 14 -5.16 -9.33 13.63
C GLU A 14 -5.02 -7.81 13.51
N ASP A 15 -5.34 -7.04 14.56
CA ASP A 15 -5.23 -5.59 14.56
C ASP A 15 -3.77 -5.13 14.49
N LYS A 16 -2.84 -5.84 15.15
CA LYS A 16 -1.40 -5.57 15.04
C LYS A 16 -0.90 -5.78 13.62
N ARG A 17 -1.26 -6.91 13.00
CA ARG A 17 -0.90 -7.20 11.60
C ARG A 17 -1.53 -6.20 10.63
N LEU A 18 -2.75 -5.74 10.90
CA LEU A 18 -3.42 -4.72 10.11
C LEU A 18 -2.71 -3.37 10.18
N LYS A 19 -2.23 -3.00 11.37
CA LYS A 19 -1.47 -1.77 11.60
C LYS A 19 -0.12 -1.82 10.89
N GLU A 20 0.65 -2.88 11.09
CA GLU A 20 1.94 -3.08 10.40
C GLU A 20 1.80 -3.09 8.88
N CYS A 21 0.75 -3.74 8.36
CA CYS A 21 0.43 -3.74 6.93
C CYS A 21 0.07 -2.33 6.44
N THR A 22 -0.67 -1.56 7.22
CA THR A 22 -1.03 -0.18 6.87
C THR A 22 0.20 0.74 6.82
N ASP A 23 1.10 0.63 7.80
CA ASP A 23 2.30 1.46 7.88
C ASP A 23 3.25 1.14 6.71
N THR A 24 3.54 -0.15 6.49
CA THR A 24 4.37 -0.62 5.35
C THR A 24 3.76 -0.21 4.01
N ARG A 25 2.42 -0.24 3.89
CA ARG A 25 1.72 0.21 2.68
C ARG A 25 1.90 1.71 2.46
N ASN A 26 1.78 2.53 3.49
CA ASN A 26 1.92 3.99 3.37
C ASN A 26 3.36 4.37 2.97
N GLU A 27 4.35 3.63 3.46
CA GLU A 27 5.75 3.78 3.02
C GLU A 27 5.91 3.44 1.54
N LEU A 28 5.34 2.31 1.09
CA LEU A 28 5.38 1.91 -0.31
C LEU A 28 4.63 2.89 -1.23
N GLU A 29 3.48 3.41 -0.79
CA GLU A 29 2.71 4.45 -1.48
C GLU A 29 3.56 5.71 -1.67
N SER A 30 4.18 6.20 -0.59
CA SER A 30 5.05 7.38 -0.63
C SER A 30 6.26 7.18 -1.57
N TYR A 31 6.86 6.00 -1.53
CA TYR A 31 7.99 5.65 -2.40
C TYR A 31 7.56 5.58 -3.88
N ALA A 32 6.43 4.94 -4.19
CA ALA A 32 5.91 4.84 -5.55
C ALA A 32 5.62 6.23 -6.15
N TYR A 33 5.01 7.15 -5.39
CA TYR A 33 4.79 8.52 -5.85
C TYR A 33 6.09 9.30 -6.03
N THR A 34 7.07 9.11 -5.15
CA THR A 34 8.40 9.72 -5.29
C THR A 34 9.08 9.23 -6.58
N LEU A 35 9.04 7.92 -6.86
CA LEU A 35 9.56 7.34 -8.09
C LEU A 35 8.85 7.91 -9.32
N LYS A 36 7.52 8.00 -9.31
CA LYS A 36 6.74 8.61 -10.41
C LYS A 36 7.23 10.02 -10.73
N TYR A 37 7.44 10.83 -9.69
CA TYR A 37 7.98 12.19 -9.85
C TYR A 37 9.41 12.19 -10.42
N GLN A 38 10.29 11.33 -9.90
CA GLN A 38 11.68 11.22 -10.36
C GLN A 38 11.79 10.78 -11.83
N ILE A 39 10.94 9.85 -12.27
CA ILE A 39 10.88 9.38 -13.66
C ILE A 39 10.33 10.48 -14.59
N GLY A 40 9.41 11.30 -14.09
CA GLY A 40 8.88 12.48 -14.80
C GLY A 40 9.90 13.61 -14.96
N ASP A 41 10.87 13.71 -14.06
CA ASP A 41 11.89 14.77 -14.03
C ASP A 41 12.95 14.58 -15.14
N LYS A 42 12.76 15.31 -16.25
CA LYS A 42 13.66 15.31 -17.41
C LYS A 42 15.05 15.88 -17.13
N GLU A 43 15.23 16.65 -16.05
CA GLU A 43 16.54 17.20 -15.67
C GLU A 43 17.33 16.24 -14.77
N LYS A 44 16.68 15.20 -14.24
CA LYS A 44 17.28 14.19 -13.35
C LYS A 44 17.20 12.78 -13.92
N LEU A 45 16.53 11.87 -13.20
CA LEU A 45 16.45 10.45 -13.54
C LEU A 45 15.73 10.25 -14.88
N GLY A 46 14.61 10.96 -15.09
CA GLY A 46 13.83 10.90 -16.33
C GLY A 46 14.58 11.35 -17.59
N GLY A 47 15.63 12.15 -17.47
CA GLY A 47 16.51 12.53 -18.59
C GLY A 47 17.63 11.53 -18.88
N LYS A 48 17.90 10.60 -17.95
CA LYS A 48 18.94 9.56 -18.07
C LYS A 48 18.38 8.20 -18.51
N LEU A 49 17.06 8.02 -18.42
CA LEU A 49 16.38 6.80 -18.83
C LEU A 49 16.15 6.81 -20.34
N SER A 50 16.25 5.63 -20.97
CA SER A 50 15.76 5.44 -22.32
C SER A 50 14.23 5.56 -22.34
N SER A 51 13.63 5.84 -23.51
CA SER A 51 12.18 5.90 -23.64
C SER A 51 11.50 4.58 -23.23
N GLU A 52 12.13 3.45 -23.55
CA GLU A 52 11.64 2.10 -23.21
C GLU A 52 11.70 1.82 -21.69
N ASP A 53 12.84 2.17 -21.06
CA ASP A 53 12.98 2.03 -19.60
C ASP A 53 11.99 2.92 -18.88
N LYS A 54 11.83 4.16 -19.37
CA LYS A 54 10.89 5.12 -18.79
C LYS A 54 9.45 4.60 -18.84
N GLU A 55 9.00 4.13 -20.00
CA GLU A 55 7.65 3.56 -20.16
C GLU A 55 7.44 2.33 -19.27
N THR A 56 8.43 1.44 -19.21
CA THR A 56 8.38 0.24 -18.36
C THR A 56 8.29 0.61 -16.87
N MET A 57 9.06 1.59 -16.42
CA MET A 57 9.03 2.07 -15.03
C MET A 57 7.74 2.82 -14.70
N GLU A 58 7.24 3.69 -15.58
CA GLU A 58 5.98 4.40 -15.40
C GLU A 58 4.82 3.40 -15.25
N LYS A 59 4.75 2.40 -16.13
CA LYS A 59 3.72 1.35 -16.08
C LYS A 59 3.80 0.55 -14.78
N ALA A 60 4.99 0.09 -14.39
CA ALA A 60 5.17 -0.66 -13.16
C ALA A 60 4.77 0.15 -11.90
N VAL A 61 5.10 1.45 -11.86
CA VAL A 61 4.73 2.33 -10.76
C VAL A 61 3.22 2.56 -10.72
N GLU A 62 2.57 2.77 -11.87
CA GLU A 62 1.12 2.96 -11.94
C GLU A 62 0.34 1.69 -11.52
N GLU A 63 0.75 0.52 -12.00
CA GLU A 63 0.17 -0.76 -11.57
C GLU A 63 0.28 -0.97 -10.05
N LYS A 64 1.41 -0.56 -9.44
CA LYS A 64 1.56 -0.63 -7.98
C LYS A 64 0.69 0.37 -7.25
N ILE A 65 0.55 1.60 -7.73
CA ILE A 65 -0.35 2.60 -7.13
C ILE A 65 -1.81 2.11 -7.19
N GLU A 66 -2.25 1.56 -8.31
CA GLU A 66 -3.61 1.02 -8.44
C GLU A 66 -3.88 -0.16 -7.49
N TRP A 67 -2.89 -1.05 -7.34
CA TRP A 67 -2.98 -2.16 -6.39
C TRP A 67 -3.06 -1.66 -4.93
N LEU A 68 -2.30 -0.61 -4.57
CA LEU A 68 -2.33 0.00 -3.24
C LEU A 68 -3.69 0.63 -2.92
N GLU A 69 -4.28 1.36 -3.87
CA GLU A 69 -5.60 1.99 -3.73
C GLU A 69 -6.72 0.95 -3.56
N THR A 70 -6.66 -0.14 -4.34
CA THR A 70 -7.62 -1.25 -4.24
C THR A 70 -7.52 -1.93 -2.88
N THR A 71 -6.30 -2.23 -2.42
CA THR A 71 -6.06 -2.88 -1.13
C THR A 71 -6.52 -2.00 0.03
N LYS A 72 -6.23 -0.69 0.00
CA LYS A 72 -6.68 0.31 0.99
C LYS A 72 -8.20 0.36 1.14
N LYS A 73 -8.93 0.32 0.02
CA LYS A 73 -10.40 0.27 0.01
C LYS A 73 -10.95 -1.01 0.65
N LEU A 74 -10.33 -2.16 0.39
CA LEU A 74 -10.72 -3.45 0.99
C LEU A 74 -10.51 -3.44 2.51
N THR A 75 -9.34 -2.99 2.97
CA THR A 75 -9.01 -2.88 4.41
C THR A 75 -9.99 -1.96 5.15
N LEU A 76 -10.33 -0.81 4.56
CA LEU A 76 -11.31 0.12 5.13
C LEU A 76 -12.73 -0.46 5.18
N LYS A 77 -13.11 -1.29 4.20
CA LYS A 77 -14.43 -1.94 4.17
C LYS A 77 -14.53 -3.02 5.26
N THR A 78 -13.50 -3.85 5.42
CA THR A 78 -13.46 -4.90 6.45
C THR A 78 -13.46 -4.32 7.86
N SER A 79 -12.64 -3.29 8.12
CA SER A 79 -12.61 -2.63 9.45
C SER A 79 -13.93 -1.95 9.82
N LYS A 80 -14.61 -1.28 8.87
CA LYS A 80 -15.94 -0.68 9.08
C LYS A 80 -17.03 -1.73 9.32
N LEU A 81 -16.93 -2.91 8.69
CA LEU A 81 -17.89 -4.00 8.86
C LEU A 81 -17.73 -4.66 10.24
N LYS A 82 -16.49 -4.86 10.69
CA LYS A 82 -16.16 -5.46 11.99
C LYS A 82 -16.57 -4.58 13.18
N ARG A 83 -16.51 -3.24 13.03
CA ARG A 83 -16.97 -2.28 14.06
C ARG A 83 -18.49 -2.16 14.19
N ARG A 84 -19.26 -2.74 13.25
CA ARG A 84 -20.73 -2.65 13.21
C ARG A 84 -21.43 -3.90 13.75
N ASN A 85 -20.70 -5.00 13.95
CA ASN A 85 -21.16 -6.24 14.58
C ASN A 85 -20.63 -6.32 16.01
#